data_AF-A0A3B8PUD3-F1
#
_entry.id   AF-A0A3B8PUD3-F1
#
_cell.length_a   1.000
_cell.length_b   1.000
_cell.length_c   1.000
_cell.angle_alpha   90.00
_cell.angle_beta   90.00
_cell.angle_gamma   90.00
#
_symmetry.space_group_name_H-M   'P 1'
#
loop_
_entity.id
_entity.type
_entity.pdbx_description
1 polymer ?
#
loop_
_entity_poly.entity_id
_entity_poly.type
_entity_poly.pdbx_seq_one_letter_code
_entity_poly.pdbx_strand_id
1 'polypeptide(L)'
;MHSLGFRLISFASGLLLLIAAGCGDGSSKGAGNLTAALGQLSGDADTKVAGLAEIAQIGPAAATAVDKITPLLKDSDPIVRRTAAYALGEIGPAAKSALPTLKEMLNTTDRDQLTAVANALRAIDPKSLPDVKIENIGN
;
A
#
# COMPACT_ATOMS: atom_id res chain seq x y z
N MET A 1 12.87 1.19 -62.83
CA MET A 1 14.08 2.02 -62.85
C MET A 1 14.00 2.96 -61.65
N HIS A 2 14.96 2.83 -60.72
CA HIS A 2 15.39 3.76 -59.64
C HIS A 2 14.31 4.46 -58.81
N SER A 3 14.06 4.06 -57.56
CA SER A 3 14.86 4.43 -56.37
C SER A 3 15.04 5.94 -56.21
N LEU A 4 14.42 6.50 -55.17
CA LEU A 4 14.85 7.61 -54.30
C LEU A 4 13.67 7.80 -53.30
N GLY A 5 13.81 7.78 -51.99
CA GLY A 5 14.94 8.17 -51.16
C GLY A 5 14.49 9.31 -50.24
N PHE A 6 14.03 8.93 -49.03
CA PHE A 6 14.41 9.56 -47.75
C PHE A 6 14.17 11.07 -47.51
N ARG A 7 13.28 11.43 -46.55
CA ARG A 7 13.61 12.04 -45.23
C ARG A 7 12.51 12.92 -44.60
N LEU A 8 12.09 12.51 -43.39
CA LEU A 8 11.97 13.28 -42.13
C LEU A 8 10.86 14.35 -41.90
N ILE A 9 10.01 14.05 -40.89
CA ILE A 9 9.64 14.84 -39.68
C ILE A 9 8.12 15.09 -39.44
N SER A 10 7.67 14.44 -38.36
CA SER A 10 6.72 14.84 -37.28
C SER A 10 5.38 15.51 -37.57
N PHE A 11 4.30 14.86 -37.11
CA PHE A 11 3.61 15.07 -35.82
C PHE A 11 2.34 14.18 -35.88
N ALA A 12 2.38 13.01 -35.25
CA ALA A 12 1.98 12.76 -33.86
C ALA A 12 0.46 12.84 -33.63
N SER A 13 -0.08 11.68 -33.27
CA SER A 13 -1.27 11.48 -32.43
C SER A 13 -2.61 11.71 -33.14
N GLY A 14 -3.22 10.74 -33.82
CA GLY A 14 -3.32 9.33 -33.43
C GLY A 14 -4.68 9.07 -32.81
N LEU A 15 -5.70 9.07 -33.68
CA LEU A 15 -6.92 8.26 -33.62
C LEU A 15 -6.77 6.99 -32.75
N LEU A 16 -7.68 6.73 -31.80
CA LEU A 16 -8.60 5.57 -31.84
C LEU A 16 -9.48 5.46 -30.57
N LEU A 17 -10.77 5.18 -30.82
CA LEU A 17 -11.86 4.77 -29.92
C LEU A 17 -11.50 3.61 -28.97
N LEU A 18 -12.13 3.52 -27.79
CA LEU A 18 -13.04 2.42 -27.41
C LEU A 18 -13.51 2.49 -25.94
N ILE A 19 -14.82 2.38 -25.78
CA ILE A 19 -15.55 2.07 -24.54
C ILE A 19 -15.20 0.63 -24.14
N ALA A 20 -14.76 0.38 -22.90
CA ALA A 20 -15.02 -0.88 -22.21
C ALA A 20 -14.63 -0.81 -20.73
N ALA A 21 -15.61 -1.19 -19.91
CA ALA A 21 -15.52 -1.85 -18.62
C ALA A 21 -14.12 -2.17 -18.07
N GLY A 22 -13.90 -1.73 -16.83
CA GLY A 22 -12.81 -2.19 -15.98
C GLY A 22 -13.24 -2.31 -14.52
N CYS A 23 -14.43 -2.85 -14.23
CA CYS A 23 -14.57 -3.64 -13.01
C CYS A 23 -13.75 -4.91 -13.27
N GLY A 24 -12.46 -4.83 -12.99
CA GLY A 24 -11.52 -5.93 -13.11
C GLY A 24 -11.66 -6.84 -11.90
N ASP A 25 -12.46 -7.88 -12.07
CA ASP A 25 -12.44 -9.12 -11.30
C ASP A 25 -11.03 -9.55 -10.88
N GLY A 26 -10.90 -9.92 -9.62
CA GLY A 26 -9.97 -10.97 -9.16
C GLY A 26 -8.48 -10.67 -9.29
N SER A 27 -7.92 -9.95 -8.32
CA SER A 27 -6.50 -10.10 -7.96
C SER A 27 -6.27 -11.44 -7.26
N SER A 28 -6.50 -12.54 -7.97
CA SER A 28 -6.05 -13.86 -7.57
C SER A 28 -4.79 -14.23 -8.34
N LYS A 29 -3.67 -14.24 -7.59
CA LYS A 29 -2.46 -15.05 -7.79
C LYS A 29 -1.59 -14.73 -9.01
N GLY A 30 -0.41 -14.17 -8.74
CA GLY A 30 0.70 -14.26 -9.70
C GLY A 30 1.95 -13.52 -9.27
N ALA A 31 2.77 -14.16 -8.42
CA ALA A 31 4.14 -13.78 -8.07
C ALA A 31 4.31 -12.38 -7.44
N GLY A 32 4.28 -12.33 -6.10
CA GLY A 32 4.59 -11.14 -5.30
C GLY A 32 5.92 -10.53 -5.72
N ASN A 33 5.85 -9.45 -6.50
CA ASN A 33 7.01 -8.67 -6.87
C ASN A 33 6.94 -7.37 -6.10
N LEU A 34 7.82 -7.25 -5.10
CA LEU A 34 7.98 -6.04 -4.30
C LEU A 34 8.09 -4.79 -5.19
N THR A 35 8.73 -4.91 -6.36
CA THR A 35 8.90 -3.79 -7.30
C THR A 35 7.58 -3.31 -7.90
N ALA A 36 6.70 -4.24 -8.26
CA ALA A 36 5.38 -3.91 -8.81
C ALA A 36 4.49 -3.27 -7.73
N ALA A 37 4.48 -3.89 -6.54
CA ALA A 37 3.75 -3.39 -5.39
C ALA A 37 4.19 -1.97 -4.97
N LEU A 38 5.50 -1.69 -5.02
CA LEU A 38 6.02 -0.35 -4.76
C LEU A 38 5.62 0.69 -5.81
N GLY A 39 5.46 0.27 -7.08
CA GLY A 39 4.95 1.13 -8.15
C GLY A 39 3.49 1.52 -7.94
N GLN A 40 2.69 0.59 -7.42
CA GLN A 40 1.27 0.77 -7.13
C GLN A 40 0.99 1.80 -6.00
N LEU A 41 1.94 2.04 -5.10
CA LEU A 41 1.81 3.02 -4.02
C LEU A 41 1.65 4.48 -4.50
N SER A 42 1.93 4.73 -5.79
CA SER A 42 1.79 6.06 -6.41
C SER A 42 0.46 6.25 -7.16
N GLY A 43 -0.38 5.22 -7.24
CA GLY A 43 -1.66 5.25 -7.96
C GLY A 43 -2.84 5.74 -7.09
N ASP A 44 -4.04 5.46 -7.56
CA ASP A 44 -5.29 5.71 -6.84
C ASP A 44 -5.44 4.81 -5.60
N ALA A 45 -6.42 5.11 -4.74
CA ALA A 45 -6.64 4.40 -3.48
C ALA A 45 -6.67 2.87 -3.65
N ASP A 46 -7.44 2.35 -4.60
CA ASP A 46 -7.52 0.92 -4.91
C ASP A 46 -6.16 0.32 -5.30
N THR A 47 -5.39 1.07 -6.09
CA THR A 47 -4.06 0.64 -6.54
C THR A 47 -3.09 0.60 -5.37
N LYS A 48 -3.11 1.62 -4.49
CA LYS A 48 -2.31 1.63 -3.25
C LYS A 48 -2.66 0.45 -2.35
N VAL A 49 -3.95 0.16 -2.17
CA VAL A 49 -4.42 -0.95 -1.33
C VAL A 49 -3.92 -2.29 -1.89
N ALA A 50 -4.00 -2.49 -3.21
CA ALA A 50 -3.46 -3.69 -3.85
C ALA A 50 -1.95 -3.85 -3.60
N GLY A 51 -1.16 -2.78 -3.78
CA GLY A 51 0.28 -2.80 -3.53
C GLY A 51 0.63 -3.05 -2.06
N LEU A 52 -0.12 -2.46 -1.13
CA LEU A 52 0.06 -2.70 0.30
C LEU A 52 -0.29 -4.14 0.67
N ALA A 53 -1.35 -4.71 0.10
CA ALA A 53 -1.71 -6.10 0.31
C ALA A 53 -0.63 -7.05 -0.23
N GLU A 54 -0.06 -6.76 -1.40
CA GLU A 54 1.07 -7.53 -1.95
C GLU A 54 2.31 -7.45 -1.05
N ILE A 55 2.66 -6.27 -0.56
CA ILE A 55 3.78 -6.09 0.40
C ILE A 55 3.52 -6.90 1.67
N ALA A 56 2.29 -6.87 2.18
CA ALA A 56 1.89 -7.65 3.34
C ALA A 56 2.08 -9.17 3.09
N GLN A 57 1.71 -9.66 1.90
CA GLN A 57 1.89 -11.06 1.51
C GLN A 57 3.37 -11.45 1.34
N ILE A 58 4.25 -10.51 0.97
CA ILE A 58 5.70 -10.73 0.94
C ILE A 58 6.26 -10.86 2.36
N GLY A 59 5.67 -10.15 3.33
CA GLY A 59 6.02 -10.22 4.74
C GLY A 59 7.39 -9.59 5.04
N PRO A 60 8.24 -10.21 5.89
CA PRO A 60 9.50 -9.60 6.35
C PRO A 60 10.50 -9.23 5.25
N ALA A 61 10.42 -9.89 4.08
CA ALA A 61 11.28 -9.58 2.94
C ALA A 61 10.98 -8.20 2.33
N ALA A 62 9.81 -7.61 2.62
CA ALA A 62 9.43 -6.28 2.19
C ALA A 62 9.89 -5.17 3.16
N ALA A 63 10.86 -5.43 4.04
CA ALA A 63 11.44 -4.43 4.94
C ALA A 63 11.90 -3.15 4.23
N THR A 64 12.35 -3.24 2.98
CA THR A 64 12.78 -2.07 2.18
C THR A 64 11.61 -1.18 1.74
N ALA A 65 10.37 -1.65 1.85
CA ALA A 65 9.17 -0.86 1.56
C ALA A 65 8.66 -0.05 2.76
N VAL A 66 9.19 -0.27 3.97
CA VAL A 66 8.73 0.41 5.20
C VAL A 66 8.73 1.93 5.04
N ASP A 67 9.78 2.50 4.45
CA ASP A 67 9.88 3.95 4.23
C ASP A 67 8.82 4.49 3.26
N LYS A 68 8.38 3.65 2.30
CA LYS A 68 7.33 4.01 1.35
C LYS A 68 5.92 3.80 1.92
N ILE A 69 5.75 2.87 2.86
CA ILE A 69 4.45 2.58 3.49
C ILE A 69 4.16 3.55 4.64
N THR A 70 5.19 3.97 5.38
CA THR A 70 5.05 4.90 6.51
C THR A 70 4.24 6.17 6.19
N PRO A 71 4.43 6.88 5.06
CA PRO A 71 3.59 8.04 4.73
C PRO A 71 2.12 7.67 4.42
N LEU A 72 1.84 6.46 3.96
CA LEU A 72 0.48 6.00 3.62
C LEU A 72 -0.39 5.76 4.86
N LEU A 73 0.22 5.67 6.04
CA LEU A 73 -0.49 5.70 7.31
C LEU A 73 -1.29 6.99 7.54
N LYS A 74 -0.95 8.07 6.84
CA LYS A 74 -1.63 9.37 6.88
C LYS A 74 -2.38 9.68 5.58
N ASP A 75 -2.63 8.68 4.75
CA ASP A 75 -3.39 8.86 3.51
C ASP A 75 -4.82 9.34 3.79
N SER A 76 -5.38 10.12 2.86
CA SER A 76 -6.76 10.62 2.96
C SER A 76 -7.77 9.47 2.99
N ASP A 77 -7.46 8.36 2.31
CA ASP A 77 -8.34 7.21 2.23
C ASP A 77 -8.20 6.28 3.46
N PRO A 78 -9.30 5.99 4.19
CA PRO A 78 -9.26 5.15 5.40
C PRO A 78 -8.85 3.70 5.13
N ILE A 79 -9.18 3.16 3.95
CA ILE A 79 -8.80 1.79 3.56
C ILE A 79 -7.28 1.74 3.30
N VAL A 80 -6.72 2.75 2.64
CA VAL A 80 -5.27 2.88 2.43
C VAL A 80 -4.55 2.93 3.78
N ARG A 81 -4.99 3.78 4.72
CA ARG A 81 -4.38 3.89 6.05
C ARG A 81 -4.35 2.57 6.82
N ARG A 82 -5.48 1.86 6.83
CA ARG A 82 -5.61 0.55 7.50
C ARG A 82 -4.73 -0.51 6.86
N THR A 83 -4.71 -0.56 5.53
CA THR A 83 -3.91 -1.55 4.79
C THR A 83 -2.42 -1.28 4.96
N ALA A 84 -2.01 -0.01 5.06
CA ALA A 84 -0.64 0.36 5.35
C ALA A 84 -0.20 -0.11 6.75
N ALA A 85 -1.04 0.09 7.77
CA ALA A 85 -0.77 -0.44 9.10
C ALA A 85 -0.66 -1.97 9.09
N TYR A 86 -1.60 -2.65 8.42
CA TYR A 86 -1.56 -4.10 8.26
C TYR A 86 -0.26 -4.58 7.59
N ALA A 87 0.14 -3.96 6.47
CA ALA A 87 1.36 -4.31 5.76
C ALA A 87 2.62 -4.15 6.63
N LEU A 88 2.71 -3.08 7.42
CA LEU A 88 3.82 -2.90 8.38
C LEU A 88 3.80 -3.97 9.47
N GLY A 89 2.62 -4.40 9.92
CA GLY A 89 2.45 -5.52 10.83
C GLY A 89 3.00 -6.83 10.28
N GLU A 90 2.66 -7.16 9.02
CA GLU A 90 3.12 -8.38 8.34
C GLU A 90 4.63 -8.36 8.02
N ILE A 91 5.21 -7.18 7.79
CA ILE A 91 6.68 -7.01 7.73
C ILE A 91 7.32 -7.36 9.10
N GLY A 92 6.60 -7.10 10.19
CA GLY A 92 7.00 -7.45 11.54
C GLY A 92 8.13 -6.57 12.09
N PRO A 93 9.11 -7.10 12.83
CA PRO A 93 10.08 -6.29 13.58
C PRO A 93 11.00 -5.43 12.72
N ALA A 94 11.08 -5.68 11.41
CA ALA A 94 11.79 -4.80 10.48
C ALA A 94 11.09 -3.44 10.29
N ALA A 95 9.78 -3.36 10.53
CA ALA A 95 8.99 -2.13 10.47
C ALA A 95 9.05 -1.28 11.75
N LYS A 96 10.03 -1.53 12.64
CA LYS A 96 10.21 -0.77 13.89
C LYS A 96 10.41 0.73 13.67
N SER A 97 10.95 1.15 12.52
CA SER A 97 11.08 2.56 12.16
C SER A 97 9.73 3.28 12.00
N ALA A 98 8.64 2.53 11.74
CA ALA A 98 7.29 3.07 11.64
C ALA A 98 6.54 3.19 12.98
N LEU A 99 7.11 2.68 14.08
CA LEU A 99 6.52 2.77 15.43
C LEU A 99 6.12 4.20 15.87
N PRO A 100 6.94 5.25 15.71
CA PRO A 100 6.52 6.60 16.09
C PRO A 100 5.27 7.06 15.34
N THR A 101 5.20 6.78 14.03
CA THR A 101 4.04 7.12 13.20
C THR A 101 2.80 6.33 13.59
N LEU A 102 2.94 5.02 13.85
CA LEU A 102 1.86 4.17 14.34
C LEU A 102 1.33 4.64 15.70
N LYS A 103 2.22 5.05 16.62
CA LYS A 103 1.82 5.63 17.91
C LYS A 103 1.08 6.95 17.76
N GLU A 104 1.45 7.78 16.79
CA GLU A 104 0.71 9.01 16.50
C GLU A 104 -0.73 8.71 16.07
N MET A 105 -0.94 7.67 15.25
CA MET A 105 -2.27 7.22 14.83
C MET A 105 -3.13 6.66 15.97
N LEU A 106 -2.55 6.25 17.10
CA LEU A 106 -3.36 5.86 18.26
C LEU A 106 -4.12 7.03 18.88
N ASN A 107 -3.78 8.27 18.53
CA ASN A 107 -4.51 9.46 18.98
C ASN A 107 -5.73 9.77 18.11
N THR A 108 -6.05 8.98 17.09
CA THR A 108 -7.26 9.19 16.30
C THR A 108 -8.48 8.55 16.98
N THR A 109 -9.66 9.14 16.79
CA THR A 109 -10.93 8.62 17.32
C THR A 109 -11.51 7.49 16.46
N ASP A 110 -10.82 7.08 15.39
CA ASP A 110 -11.33 6.11 14.42
C ASP A 110 -11.07 4.68 14.90
N ARG A 111 -12.13 4.00 15.32
CA ARG A 111 -12.08 2.62 15.89
C ARG A 111 -11.49 1.60 14.92
N ASP A 112 -11.76 1.73 13.63
CA ASP A 112 -11.24 0.82 12.61
C ASP A 112 -9.74 1.03 12.40
N GLN A 113 -9.30 2.30 12.42
CA GLN A 113 -7.89 2.65 12.40
C GLN A 113 -7.16 2.13 13.64
N LEU A 114 -7.75 2.27 14.84
CA LEU A 114 -7.17 1.78 16.09
C LEU A 114 -6.93 0.27 16.07
N THR A 115 -7.88 -0.50 15.53
CA THR A 115 -7.75 -1.96 15.45
C THR A 115 -6.59 -2.38 14.54
N ALA A 116 -6.47 -1.73 13.37
CA ALA A 116 -5.37 -2.01 12.43
C ALA A 116 -4.01 -1.64 13.03
N VAL A 117 -3.91 -0.48 13.69
CA VAL A 117 -2.68 0.00 14.33
C VAL A 117 -2.30 -0.90 15.52
N ALA A 118 -3.25 -1.31 16.34
CA ALA A 118 -3.00 -2.22 17.46
C ALA A 118 -2.46 -3.59 17.00
N ASN A 119 -3.05 -4.14 15.92
CA ASN A 119 -2.56 -5.37 15.31
C ASN A 119 -1.15 -5.22 14.74
N ALA A 120 -0.88 -4.11 14.05
CA ALA A 120 0.45 -3.81 13.51
C ALA A 120 1.49 -3.68 14.62
N LEU A 121 1.19 -2.92 15.67
CA LEU A 121 2.08 -2.75 16.83
C LEU A 121 2.37 -4.10 17.50
N ARG A 122 1.35 -4.95 17.70
CA ARG A 122 1.55 -6.30 18.28
C ARG A 122 2.49 -7.16 17.44
N ALA A 123 2.40 -7.07 16.11
CA ALA A 123 3.23 -7.85 15.20
C ALA A 123 4.67 -7.31 15.08
N ILE A 124 4.84 -5.98 15.14
CA ILE A 124 6.15 -5.32 15.05
C ILE A 124 6.91 -5.42 16.37
N ASP A 125 6.22 -5.11 17.48
CA ASP A 125 6.79 -5.13 18.82
C ASP A 125 5.68 -5.30 19.88
N PRO A 126 5.49 -6.51 20.42
CA PRO A 126 4.42 -6.79 21.37
C PRO A 126 4.57 -6.04 22.71
N LYS A 127 5.73 -5.42 22.98
CA LYS A 127 5.97 -4.57 24.17
C LYS A 127 5.63 -3.10 23.91
N SER A 128 5.43 -2.71 22.65
CA SER A 128 5.18 -1.33 22.24
C SER A 128 3.71 -0.93 22.31
N LEU A 129 2.83 -1.85 22.72
CA LEU A 129 1.50 -1.48 23.18
C LEU A 129 1.69 -0.44 24.29
N PRO A 130 1.26 0.82 24.09
CA PRO A 130 1.07 1.69 25.23
C PRO A 130 0.06 0.98 26.14
N ASP A 131 -0.02 1.38 27.40
CA ASP A 131 -1.12 1.04 28.30
C ASP A 131 -2.43 1.66 27.77
N VAL A 132 -2.77 1.41 26.51
CA VAL A 132 -4.06 1.67 25.91
C VAL A 132 -4.94 0.67 26.59
N LYS A 133 -5.53 1.13 27.68
CA LYS A 133 -6.69 0.54 28.30
C LYS A 133 -7.70 0.29 27.19
N ILE A 134 -7.67 -0.91 26.63
CA ILE A 134 -8.70 -1.46 25.75
C ILE A 134 -9.94 -1.72 26.61
N GLU A 135 -10.43 -0.67 27.26
CA GLU A 135 -11.75 -0.65 27.83
C GLU A 135 -12.71 -0.88 26.67
N ASN A 136 -13.39 -2.02 26.70
CA ASN A 136 -14.55 -2.35 25.88
C ASN A 136 -14.31 -2.91 24.46
N ILE A 137 -13.65 -4.06 24.35
CA ILE A 137 -13.97 -5.07 23.33
C ILE A 137 -14.46 -6.37 24.01
N GLY A 138 -15.63 -6.28 24.63
CA GLY A 138 -16.29 -7.41 25.23
C GLY A 138 -17.70 -7.06 25.64
N ASN A 139 -18.64 -7.10 24.69
CA ASN A 139 -20.01 -7.55 24.92
C ASN A 139 -20.67 -7.92 23.60
#